data_AF-A0A518H1Q3-F1
#
_entry.id   AF-A0A518H1Q3-F1
#
_cell.length_a   1.000
_cell.length_b   1.000
_cell.length_c   1.000
_cell.angle_alpha   90.00
_cell.angle_beta   90.00
_cell.angle_gamma   90.00
#
_symmetry.space_group_name_H-M   'P 1'
#
loop_
_entity.id
_entity.type
_entity.pdbx_description
1 polymer ?
#
loop_
_entity_poly.entity_id
_entity_poly.type
_entity_poly.pdbx_seq_one_letter_code
_entity_poly.pdbx_strand_id
1 'polypeptide(L)' 'MSIQIPPEARQKIGEVPVERLALRLDEVAAALGLSRRVLERERSARRFPNPDRVVGKMPLWAPETIRRWVAGGDGE' A
#
# COMPACT_ATOMS: atom_id res chain seq x y z
N MET A 1 -36.38 -29.29 -7.51
CA MET A 1 -36.04 -29.01 -6.10
C MET A 1 -34.95 -27.96 -6.13
N SER A 2 -35.30 -26.68 -5.95
CA SER A 2 -34.37 -25.56 -6.17
C SER A 2 -33.71 -25.17 -4.85
N ILE A 3 -32.40 -25.34 -4.77
CA ILE A 3 -31.60 -24.88 -3.62
C ILE A 3 -31.58 -23.35 -3.69
N GLN A 4 -32.34 -22.69 -2.82
CA GLN A 4 -32.20 -21.26 -2.61
C GLN A 4 -30.95 -21.03 -1.76
N ILE A 5 -29.96 -20.38 -2.35
CA ILE A 5 -28.78 -19.90 -1.62
C ILE A 5 -29.23 -18.66 -0.84
N PRO A 6 -29.15 -18.65 0.50
CA PRO A 6 -29.56 -17.50 1.31
C PRO A 6 -28.68 -16.28 0.97
N PRO A 7 -29.25 -15.06 0.90
CA PRO A 7 -28.58 -13.86 0.41
C PRO A 7 -27.37 -13.43 1.27
N GLU A 8 -27.33 -13.85 2.52
CA GLU A 8 -26.26 -13.62 3.49
C GLU A 8 -24.97 -14.41 3.19
N ALA A 9 -25.05 -15.52 2.43
CA ALA A 9 -23.86 -16.26 1.98
C ALA A 9 -23.03 -15.52 0.91
N ARG A 10 -23.48 -14.34 0.44
CA ARG A 10 -22.73 -13.50 -0.51
C ARG A 10 -21.60 -12.70 0.16
N GLN A 11 -21.60 -12.55 1.48
CA GLN A 11 -20.58 -11.79 2.20
C GLN A 11 -19.51 -12.72 2.78
N LYS A 12 -18.42 -12.90 2.02
CA LYS A 12 -17.03 -13.12 2.50
C LYS A 12 -16.06 -13.52 1.37
N ILE A 13 -16.44 -13.32 0.10
CA ILE A 13 -15.50 -13.42 -1.02
C ILE A 13 -14.83 -12.06 -1.19
N GLY A 14 -13.88 -11.71 -0.33
CA GLY A 14 -13.20 -10.41 -0.41
C GLY A 14 -12.28 -10.08 0.75
N GLU A 15 -12.33 -10.86 1.83
CA GLU A 15 -11.40 -10.72 2.93
C GLU A 15 -10.11 -11.44 2.53
N VAL A 16 -9.16 -10.68 1.97
CA VAL A 16 -7.79 -11.19 1.79
C VAL A 16 -7.32 -11.55 3.20
N PRO A 17 -6.93 -12.81 3.47
CA PRO A 17 -6.63 -13.28 4.83
C PRO A 17 -5.36 -12.65 5.43
N VAL A 18 -4.72 -11.74 4.68
CA VAL A 18 -3.48 -11.07 5.02
C VAL A 18 -3.68 -9.58 4.82
N GLU A 19 -3.29 -8.79 5.83
CA GLU A 19 -3.17 -7.33 5.69
C GLU A 19 -2.29 -6.99 4.47
N ARG A 20 -2.49 -5.81 3.89
CA ARG A 20 -1.74 -5.37 2.72
C ARG A 20 -0.24 -5.36 3.02
N LEU A 21 0.48 -6.34 2.48
CA LEU A 21 1.90 -6.60 2.77
C LEU A 21 2.86 -5.58 2.15
N ALA A 22 2.45 -4.93 1.07
CA ALA A 22 3.26 -3.94 0.36
C ALA A 22 2.39 -2.85 -0.26
N LEU A 23 2.90 -1.63 -0.24
CA LEU A 23 2.28 -0.42 -0.76
C LEU A 23 2.99 0.00 -2.05
N ARG A 24 2.19 0.36 -3.06
CA ARG A 24 2.67 1.13 -4.22
C ARG A 24 2.68 2.62 -3.90
N LEU A 25 3.36 3.41 -4.73
CA LEU A 25 3.47 4.85 -4.52
C LEU A 25 2.11 5.58 -4.54
N ASP A 26 1.16 5.12 -5.35
CA ASP A 26 -0.22 5.62 -5.37
C ASP A 26 -0.97 5.33 -4.07
N GLU A 27 -0.74 4.16 -3.47
CA GLU A 27 -1.35 3.78 -2.20
C GLU A 27 -0.77 4.59 -1.03
N VAL A 28 0.54 4.84 -1.04
CA VAL A 28 1.17 5.76 -0.06
C VAL A 28 0.64 7.18 -0.23
N ALA A 29 0.53 7.67 -1.47
CA ALA A 29 -0.02 9.00 -1.75
C ALA A 29 -1.45 9.15 -1.21
N ALA A 30 -2.31 8.17 -1.49
CA ALA A 30 -3.68 8.14 -0.98
C ALA A 30 -3.73 8.10 0.55
N ALA A 31 -2.91 7.26 1.20
CA ALA A 31 -2.87 7.12 2.64
C ALA A 31 -2.43 8.41 3.37
N LEU A 32 -1.56 9.21 2.73
CA LEU A 32 -1.07 10.49 3.28
C LEU A 32 -1.93 11.69 2.87
N GLY A 33 -2.93 11.52 2.02
CA GLY A 33 -3.70 12.63 1.44
C GLY A 33 -2.87 13.54 0.53
N LEU A 34 -1.82 13.01 -0.10
CA LEU A 34 -0.91 13.75 -0.97
C LEU A 34 -1.10 13.37 -2.44
N SER A 35 -0.73 14.28 -3.34
CA SER A 35 -0.64 13.91 -4.76
C SER A 35 0.58 13.02 -5.01
N ARG A 36 0.45 12.07 -5.94
CA ARG A 36 1.58 11.22 -6.38
C ARG A 36 2.80 12.04 -6.80
N ARG A 37 2.59 13.17 -7.48
CA ARG A 37 3.65 14.07 -7.94
C ARG A 37 4.50 14.61 -6.79
N VAL A 38 3.90 14.87 -5.63
CA VAL A 38 4.64 15.31 -4.42
C VAL A 38 5.57 14.20 -3.95
N LEU A 39 5.08 12.95 -3.85
CA LEU A 39 5.94 11.84 -3.42
C LEU A 39 7.03 11.50 -4.43
N GLU A 40 6.77 11.63 -5.74
CA GLU A 40 7.81 11.48 -6.76
C GLU A 40 8.90 12.54 -6.61
N ARG A 41 8.54 13.80 -6.30
CA ARG A 41 9.51 14.86 -6.01
C ARG A 41 10.35 14.54 -4.77
N GLU A 42 9.74 14.07 -3.69
CA GLU A 42 10.46 13.66 -2.47
C GLU A 42 11.40 12.47 -2.75
N ARG A 43 10.98 11.48 -3.55
CA ARG A 43 11.85 10.39 -4.02
C ARG A 43 13.04 10.92 -4.82
N SER A 44 12.81 11.78 -5.80
CA SER A 44 13.89 12.38 -6.60
C SER A 44 14.86 13.21 -5.75
N ALA A 45 14.35 13.84 -4.67
CA ALA A 45 15.15 14.58 -3.71
C ALA A 45 15.84 13.69 -2.65
N ARG A 46 15.65 12.36 -2.70
CA ARG A 46 16.14 11.40 -1.70
C ARG A 46 15.66 11.68 -0.27
N ARG A 47 14.47 12.28 -0.13
CA ARG A 47 13.80 12.55 1.15
C ARG A 47 12.66 11.57 1.45
N PHE A 48 12.43 10.62 0.55
CA PHE A 48 11.47 9.53 0.68
C PHE A 48 12.24 8.20 0.70
N PRO A 49 11.79 7.19 1.47
CA PRO A 49 12.50 5.93 1.61
C PRO A 49 12.72 5.21 0.27
N ASN A 50 13.82 4.48 0.18
CA ASN A 50 14.05 3.57 -0.93
C ASN A 50 12.98 2.45 -0.93
N PRO A 51 12.60 1.92 -2.10
CA PRO A 51 11.66 0.81 -2.14
C PRO A 51 12.31 -0.44 -1.53
N ASP A 52 11.60 -1.10 -0.62
CA ASP A 52 12.04 -2.37 -0.03
C ASP A 52 12.17 -3.47 -1.10
N ARG A 53 11.29 -3.42 -2.11
CA ARG A 53 11.30 -4.35 -3.25
C ARG A 53 10.90 -3.67 -4.55
N VAL A 54 11.38 -4.22 -5.66
CA VAL A 54 10.93 -3.85 -7.01
C VAL A 54 10.47 -5.12 -7.73
N VAL A 55 9.23 -5.13 -8.20
CA VAL A 55 8.68 -6.22 -9.03
C VAL A 55 8.49 -5.69 -10.45
N GLY A 56 9.33 -6.14 -11.37
CA GLY A 56 9.40 -5.57 -12.72
C GLY A 56 9.81 -4.09 -12.67
N LYS A 57 8.88 -3.18 -13.01
CA LYS A 57 9.07 -1.72 -12.91
C LYS A 57 8.31 -1.09 -11.74
N MET A 58 7.69 -1.91 -10.88
CA MET A 58 6.85 -1.45 -9.79
C MET A 58 7.64 -1.41 -8.48
N PRO A 59 7.97 -0.22 -7.95
CA PRO A 59 8.54 -0.11 -6.61
C PRO A 59 7.46 -0.37 -5.55
N LEU A 60 7.85 -1.10 -4.50
CA LEU A 60 6.99 -1.52 -3.41
C LEU A 60 7.65 -1.20 -2.08
N TRP A 61 6.86 -0.70 -1.15
CA TRP A 61 7.27 -0.41 0.23
C TRP A 61 6.51 -1.26 1.22
N ALA A 62 7.19 -1.78 2.23
CA ALA A 62 6.52 -2.35 3.39
C ALA A 62 5.76 -1.23 4.12
N PRO A 63 4.56 -1.51 4.66
CA PRO A 63 3.83 -0.54 5.48
C PRO A 63 4.67 0.01 6.63
N GLU A 64 5.53 -0.82 7.23
CA GLU A 64 6.39 -0.41 8.34
C GLU A 64 7.45 0.63 7.93
N THR A 65 8.07 0.48 6.77
CA THR A 65 9.05 1.44 6.22
C THR A 65 8.41 2.83 6.08
N ILE A 66 7.18 2.89 5.56
CA ILE A 66 6.43 4.15 5.46
C ILE A 66 6.07 4.71 6.84
N ARG A 67 5.60 3.86 7.77
CA ARG A 67 5.27 4.29 9.14
C ARG A 67 6.48 4.90 9.87
N ARG A 68 7.66 4.27 9.76
CA ARG A 68 8.91 4.78 10.34
C ARG A 68 9.33 6.11 9.74
N TRP A 69 9.26 6.23 8.42
CA TRP A 69 9.55 7.48 7.74
C TRP A 69 8.63 8.63 8.17
N VAL A 70 7.32 8.38 8.25
CA VAL A 70 6.35 9.40 8.74
C VAL A 70 6.63 9.81 10.19
N ALA A 71 7.09 8.88 11.02
CA ALA A 71 7.47 9.16 12.40
C ALA A 71 8.77 9.98 12.54
N GLY A 72 9.42 10.34 11.43
CA GLY A 72 10.68 11.10 11.42
C GLY A 72 11.95 10.22 11.47
N GLY A 73 11.81 8.91 11.32
CA GLY A 73 12.95 8.01 11.12
C GLY A 73 13.47 8.10 9.69
N ASP A 74 14.77 7.96 9.50
CA ASP A 74 15.38 7.63 8.22
C ASP A 74 14.92 6.22 7.82
N GLY A 75 14.09 6.13 6.78
CA GLY A 75 13.52 4.86 6.31
C GLY A 75 14.51 4.02 5.50
N GLU A 76 15.67 3.73 6.10
CA GLU A 76 16.73 2.86 5.57
C GLU A 76 16.56 1.39 6.03
#